data_AF-A0A2D6NY60-F1
#
_entry.id   AF-A0A2D6NY60-F1
#
_cell.length_a   1.000
_cell.length_b   1.000
_cell.length_c   1.000
_cell.angle_alpha   90.00
_cell.angle_beta   90.00
_cell.angle_gamma   90.00
#
_symmetry.space_group_name_H-M   'P 1'
#
loop_
_entity.id
_entity.type
_entity.pdbx_description
1 polymer ?
#
loop_
_entity_poly.entity_id
_entity_poly.type
_entity_poly.pdbx_seq_one_letter_code
_entity_poly.pdbx_strand_id
1 'polypeptide(L)'
;MAKRKRTEEKPLSEIIEGRRNYYKAQMTKAFEAVYASGDFGHIERFEQVVLRISEGAVSGKLEGLVSQQKRKPKGDRRPRLTAHQYNKSRDEGMSNEEIKAKFRIDPSYQLGGFARQYNRRQAEK
;
A
#
# COMPACT_ATOMS: atom_id res chain seq x y z
N MET A 1 9.23 -26.96 25.46
CA MET A 1 9.97 -25.68 25.54
C MET A 1 11.09 -25.70 24.52
N ALA A 2 11.04 -24.85 23.48
CA ALA A 2 12.11 -24.79 22.48
C ALA A 2 13.34 -24.09 23.07
N LYS A 3 14.45 -24.82 23.17
CA LYS A 3 15.75 -24.27 23.60
C LYS A 3 16.13 -23.15 22.64
N ARG A 4 16.13 -21.90 23.12
CA ARG A 4 16.64 -20.76 22.36
C ARG A 4 18.11 -21.05 22.06
N LYS A 5 18.45 -21.22 20.77
CA LYS A 5 19.83 -21.38 20.33
C LYS A 5 20.61 -20.14 20.79
N ARG A 6 21.72 -20.36 21.51
CA ARG A 6 22.69 -19.30 21.83
C ARG A 6 23.07 -18.62 20.52
N THR A 7 22.93 -17.30 20.46
CA THR A 7 23.47 -16.51 19.36
C THR A 7 25.00 -16.57 19.45
N GLU A 8 25.61 -17.33 18.56
CA GLU A 8 27.06 -17.30 18.37
C GLU A 8 27.45 -15.94 17.80
N GLU A 9 28.39 -15.26 18.47
CA GLU A 9 28.93 -14.00 18.00
C GLU A 9 29.81 -14.26 16.76
N LYS A 10 29.27 -13.94 15.59
CA LYS A 10 29.99 -14.03 14.32
C LYS A 10 30.78 -12.76 14.06
N PRO A 11 31.97 -12.85 13.44
CA PRO A 11 32.70 -11.66 13.02
C PRO A 11 31.89 -10.87 12.00
N LEU A 12 31.96 -9.54 12.07
CA LEU A 12 31.20 -8.64 11.19
C LEU A 12 31.45 -8.92 9.71
N SER A 13 32.68 -9.31 9.34
CA SER A 13 33.06 -9.70 7.98
C SER A 13 32.23 -10.87 7.45
N GLU A 14 32.04 -11.93 8.24
CA GLU A 14 31.24 -13.10 7.87
C GLU A 14 29.76 -12.72 7.73
N ILE A 15 29.25 -11.83 8.60
CA ILE A 15 27.88 -11.32 8.49
C ILE A 15 27.68 -10.51 7.20
N ILE A 16 28.63 -9.63 6.88
CA ILE A 16 28.60 -8.82 5.66
C ILE A 16 28.65 -9.71 4.43
N GLU A 17 29.55 -10.68 4.40
CA GLU A 17 29.70 -11.62 3.30
C GLU A 17 28.45 -12.47 3.11
N GLY A 18 27.90 -13.03 4.20
CA GLY A 18 26.64 -13.77 4.16
C GLY A 18 25.48 -12.93 3.61
N ARG A 19 25.37 -11.66 4.02
CA ARG A 19 24.37 -10.73 3.48
C ARG A 19 24.60 -10.44 2.01
N ARG A 20 25.84 -10.18 1.59
CA ARG A 20 26.20 -9.92 0.20
C ARG A 20 25.81 -11.11 -0.69
N ASN A 21 26.14 -12.33 -0.27
CA ASN A 21 25.81 -13.54 -1.01
C ASN A 21 24.30 -13.78 -1.10
N TYR A 22 23.58 -13.55 0.01
CA TYR A 22 22.12 -13.65 0.02
C TYR A 22 21.47 -12.69 -0.99
N TYR A 23 21.83 -11.41 -0.95
CA TYR A 23 21.25 -10.43 -1.87
C TYR A 23 21.69 -10.64 -3.32
N LYS A 24 22.92 -11.09 -3.56
CA LYS A 24 23.38 -11.49 -4.90
C LYS A 24 22.50 -12.59 -5.48
N ALA A 25 22.22 -13.65 -4.70
CA ALA A 25 21.37 -14.75 -5.14
C ALA A 25 19.92 -14.31 -5.42
N GLN A 26 19.36 -13.42 -4.57
CA GLN A 26 18.01 -12.87 -4.81
C GLN A 26 17.95 -12.01 -6.06
N MET A 27 18.97 -11.17 -6.30
CA MET A 27 19.04 -10.37 -7.52
C MET A 27 19.12 -11.25 -8.76
N THR A 28 19.98 -12.28 -8.77
CA THR A 28 20.07 -13.23 -9.90
C THR A 28 18.71 -13.83 -10.25
N LYS A 29 17.96 -14.31 -9.25
CA LYS A 29 16.61 -14.85 -9.47
C LYS A 29 15.64 -13.83 -10.05
N ALA A 30 15.72 -12.57 -9.61
CA ALA A 30 14.87 -11.51 -10.14
C ALA A 30 15.18 -11.22 -11.62
N PHE A 31 16.46 -11.14 -11.98
CA PHE A 31 16.90 -11.01 -13.38
C PHE A 31 16.40 -12.18 -14.23
N GLU A 32 16.62 -13.42 -13.78
CA GLU A 32 16.16 -14.60 -14.52
C GLU A 32 14.64 -14.57 -14.76
N ALA A 33 13.85 -14.25 -13.73
CA ALA A 33 12.39 -14.18 -13.84
C ALA A 33 11.92 -13.07 -14.81
N VAL A 34 12.53 -11.89 -14.76
CA VAL A 34 12.16 -10.76 -15.62
C VAL A 34 12.51 -11.03 -17.07
N TYR A 35 13.72 -11.54 -17.35
CA TYR A 35 14.16 -11.78 -18.72
C TYR A 35 13.47 -13.01 -19.33
N ALA A 36 13.11 -14.00 -18.52
CA ALA A 36 12.27 -15.11 -18.97
C ALA A 36 10.83 -14.70 -19.35
N SER A 37 10.36 -13.51 -18.94
CA SER A 37 9.01 -13.05 -19.28
C SER A 37 8.83 -12.76 -20.77
N GLY A 38 9.91 -12.44 -21.50
CA GLY A 38 9.87 -12.04 -22.91
C GLY A 38 9.15 -10.70 -23.19
N ASP A 39 8.67 -10.00 -22.16
CA ASP A 39 8.04 -8.69 -22.28
C ASP A 39 9.09 -7.59 -22.20
N PHE A 40 9.49 -7.06 -23.36
CA PHE A 40 10.46 -5.98 -23.47
C PHE A 40 10.08 -4.74 -22.64
N GLY A 41 8.79 -4.39 -22.57
CA GLY A 41 8.33 -3.24 -21.80
C GLY A 41 8.44 -3.47 -20.29
N HIS A 42 8.33 -4.71 -19.83
CA HIS A 42 8.59 -5.08 -18.44
C HIS A 42 10.10 -5.10 -18.12
N ILE A 43 10.91 -5.64 -19.04
CA ILE A 43 12.37 -5.70 -18.93
C ILE A 43 12.96 -4.30 -18.83
N GLU A 44 12.59 -3.38 -19.73
CA GLU A 44 13.12 -2.00 -19.72
C GLU A 44 12.80 -1.26 -18.42
N ARG A 45 11.57 -1.40 -17.90
CA ARG A 45 11.20 -0.77 -16.62
C ARG A 45 12.02 -1.33 -15.46
N PHE A 46 12.27 -2.63 -15.46
CA PHE A 46 13.09 -3.27 -14.44
C PHE A 46 14.54 -2.78 -14.51
N GLU A 47 15.14 -2.74 -15.70
CA GLU A 47 16.50 -2.25 -15.92
C GLU A 47 16.67 -0.79 -15.47
N GLN A 48 15.72 0.09 -15.83
CA GLN A 48 15.73 1.49 -15.38
C GLN A 48 15.69 1.63 -13.86
N VAL A 49 14.91 0.80 -13.17
CA VAL A 49 14.85 0.78 -11.71
C VAL A 49 16.18 0.32 -11.11
N VAL A 50 16.77 -0.75 -11.64
CA VAL A 50 18.07 -1.25 -11.19
C VAL A 50 19.15 -0.19 -11.38
N LEU A 51 19.20 0.44 -12.55
CA LEU A 51 20.15 1.51 -12.86
C LEU A 51 20.04 2.64 -11.85
N ARG A 52 18.83 3.17 -11.64
CA ARG A 52 18.58 4.28 -10.70
C ARG A 52 18.99 3.94 -9.26
N ILE A 53 18.70 2.72 -8.80
CA ILE A 53 19.10 2.27 -7.45
C ILE A 53 20.63 2.17 -7.36
N SER A 54 21.28 1.63 -8.40
CA SER A 54 22.73 1.45 -8.42
C SER A 54 23.47 2.80 -8.42
N GLU A 55 23.02 3.77 -9.21
CA GLU A 55 23.56 5.14 -9.23
C GLU A 55 23.37 5.84 -7.88
N GLY A 56 22.21 5.67 -7.26
CA GLY A 56 21.94 6.15 -5.91
C GLY A 56 22.86 5.55 -4.85
N ALA A 57 23.13 4.25 -4.94
CA ALA A 57 24.05 3.56 -4.04
C ALA A 57 25.49 4.08 -4.18
N VAL A 58 25.96 4.25 -5.42
CA VAL A 58 27.31 4.76 -5.73
C VAL A 58 27.47 6.20 -5.27
N SER A 59 26.45 7.04 -5.47
CA SER A 59 26.46 8.45 -5.06
C SER A 59 26.19 8.68 -3.56
N GLY A 60 25.89 7.62 -2.80
CA GLY A 60 25.53 7.70 -1.38
C GLY A 60 24.14 8.29 -1.11
N LYS A 61 23.32 8.53 -2.13
CA LYS A 61 21.97 9.09 -2.04
C LYS A 61 20.91 8.01 -2.27
N LEU A 62 20.70 7.17 -1.24
CA LEU A 62 19.68 6.12 -1.26
C LEU A 62 18.30 6.59 -0.77
N GLU A 63 18.20 7.80 -0.20
CA GLU A 63 16.95 8.36 0.30
C GLU A 63 15.93 8.56 -0.83
N GLY A 64 14.71 8.05 -0.63
CA GLY A 64 13.61 8.16 -1.59
C GLY A 64 13.64 7.19 -2.78
N LEU A 65 14.73 6.42 -2.99
CA LEU A 65 14.83 5.40 -4.05
C LEU A 65 14.11 4.09 -3.71
N VAL A 66 14.14 3.72 -2.43
CA VAL A 66 13.23 2.70 -1.90
C VAL A 66 11.90 3.39 -1.67
N SER A 67 11.09 3.47 -2.72
CA SER A 67 9.68 3.84 -2.59
C SER A 67 9.10 3.00 -1.46
N GLN A 68 8.70 3.64 -0.37
CA GLN A 68 7.90 2.97 0.65
C GLN A 68 6.71 2.39 -0.10
N GLN A 69 6.68 1.06 -0.22
CA GLN A 69 5.52 0.30 -0.65
C GLN A 69 4.36 0.90 0.13
N LYS A 70 3.52 1.72 -0.53
CA LYS A 70 2.51 2.54 0.14
C LYS A 70 1.70 1.57 1.00
N ARG A 71 1.96 1.56 2.31
CA ARG A 71 1.19 0.74 3.23
C ARG A 71 -0.22 1.25 3.03
N LYS A 72 -1.11 0.42 2.45
CA LYS A 72 -2.53 0.75 2.39
C LYS A 72 -2.91 1.20 3.80
N PRO A 73 -3.45 2.42 3.98
CA PRO A 73 -3.74 2.93 5.31
C PRO A 73 -4.55 1.85 6.04
N LYS A 74 -4.14 1.55 7.28
CA LYS A 74 -4.80 0.61 8.19
C LYS A 74 -6.31 0.81 8.02
N GLY A 75 -7.01 -0.26 7.63
CA GLY A 75 -8.40 -0.21 7.18
C GLY A 75 -9.22 0.79 7.98
N ASP A 76 -9.86 1.73 7.27
CA ASP A 76 -10.65 2.78 7.86
C ASP A 76 -11.61 2.20 8.91
N ARG A 77 -11.41 2.62 10.17
CA ARG A 77 -12.12 2.13 11.36
C ARG A 77 -13.52 2.74 11.48
N ARG A 78 -13.87 3.69 10.63
CA ARG A 78 -15.20 4.30 10.64
C ARG A 78 -16.26 3.27 10.29
N PRO A 79 -17.44 3.32 10.92
CA PRO A 79 -18.55 2.46 10.56
C PRO A 79 -18.94 2.71 9.09
N ARG A 80 -19.30 1.64 8.37
CA ARG A 80 -19.78 1.75 6.99
C ARG A 80 -21.07 2.56 6.94
N LEU A 81 -21.16 3.50 6.01
CA LEU A 81 -22.38 4.27 5.77
C LEU A 81 -23.47 3.36 5.18
N THR A 82 -24.67 3.42 5.73
CA THR A 82 -25.90 2.79 5.22
C THR A 82 -26.94 3.86 4.86
N ALA A 83 -27.93 3.51 4.04
CA ALA A 83 -29.01 4.44 3.68
C ALA A 83 -29.75 4.97 4.92
N HIS A 84 -29.96 4.10 5.93
CA HIS A 84 -30.57 4.48 7.19
C HIS A 84 -29.74 5.52 7.96
N GLN A 85 -28.43 5.29 8.08
CA GLN A 85 -27.53 6.25 8.74
C GLN A 85 -27.45 7.57 7.99
N TYR A 86 -27.44 7.54 6.64
CA TYR A 86 -27.46 8.75 5.83
C TYR A 86 -28.73 9.57 6.08
N ASN A 87 -29.90 8.93 6.03
CA ASN A 87 -31.19 9.61 6.27
C ASN A 87 -31.23 10.21 7.67
N LYS A 88 -30.85 9.43 8.69
CA LYS A 88 -30.80 9.92 10.08
C LYS A 88 -29.88 11.13 10.23
N SER A 89 -28.67 11.08 9.65
CA SER A 89 -27.74 12.20 9.72
C SER A 89 -28.22 13.43 8.96
N ARG A 90 -28.97 13.27 7.85
CA ARG A 90 -29.59 14.38 7.12
C ARG A 90 -30.79 14.98 7.86
N ASP A 91 -31.60 14.14 8.51
CA ASP A 91 -32.68 14.60 9.39
C ASP A 91 -32.10 15.35 10.62
N GLU A 92 -30.91 14.97 11.09
CA GLU A 92 -30.12 15.69 12.12
C GLU A 92 -29.42 16.95 11.58
N GLY A 93 -29.61 17.31 10.30
CA GLY A 93 -29.08 18.53 9.70
C GLY A 93 -27.61 18.46 9.21
N MET A 94 -26.97 17.29 9.26
CA MET A 94 -25.57 17.16 8.82
C MET A 94 -25.42 17.38 7.31
N SER A 95 -24.30 18.00 6.96
CA SER A 95 -23.82 18.12 5.59
C SER A 95 -23.20 16.80 5.08
N ASN A 96 -23.07 16.69 3.77
CA ASN A 96 -22.41 15.53 3.16
C ASN A 96 -20.92 15.42 3.56
N GLU A 97 -20.27 16.53 3.90
CA GLU A 97 -18.87 16.55 4.35
C GLU A 97 -18.73 15.98 5.76
N GLU A 98 -19.64 16.34 6.66
CA GLU A 98 -19.70 15.79 8.02
C GLU A 98 -20.03 14.30 8.01
N ILE A 99 -20.94 13.87 7.13
CA ILE A 99 -21.26 12.45 6.94
C ILE A 99 -20.03 11.68 6.41
N LYS A 100 -19.27 12.27 5.48
CA LYS A 100 -18.00 11.70 4.98
C LYS A 100 -16.92 11.63 6.06
N ALA A 101 -16.93 12.54 7.02
CA ALA A 101 -16.00 12.51 8.15
C ALA A 101 -16.34 11.37 9.13
N LYS A 102 -17.64 11.18 9.41
CA LYS A 102 -18.15 10.23 10.40
C LYS A 102 -18.20 8.77 9.93
N PHE A 103 -18.47 8.54 8.65
CA PHE A 103 -18.68 7.19 8.10
C PHE A 103 -17.70 6.83 6.99
N ARG A 104 -17.40 5.53 6.87
CA ARG A 104 -16.65 4.98 5.75
C ARG A 104 -17.58 4.80 4.55
N ILE A 105 -17.10 5.26 3.39
CA ILE A 105 -17.77 5.12 2.09
C ILE A 105 -17.00 4.05 1.31
N ASP A 106 -17.64 2.91 1.03
CA ASP A 106 -16.98 1.78 0.37
C ASP A 106 -16.87 2.06 -1.15
N PRO A 107 -17.97 2.28 -1.90
CA PRO A 107 -17.92 2.86 -3.24
C PRO A 107 -18.10 4.38 -3.24
N SER A 108 -17.32 5.10 -4.05
CA SER A 108 -17.41 6.56 -4.21
C SER A 108 -18.81 7.07 -4.58
N TYR A 109 -19.60 6.28 -5.31
CA TYR A 109 -20.96 6.61 -5.75
C TYR A 109 -22.04 6.40 -4.68
N GLN A 110 -21.73 5.76 -3.55
CA GLN A 110 -22.70 5.36 -2.54
C GLN A 110 -23.45 6.57 -1.93
N LEU A 111 -22.74 7.68 -1.71
CA LEU A 111 -23.31 8.88 -1.12
C LEU A 111 -24.30 9.57 -2.07
N GLY A 112 -24.01 9.58 -3.37
CA GLY A 112 -24.93 10.10 -4.39
C GLY A 112 -26.22 9.28 -4.50
N GLY A 113 -26.11 7.95 -4.37
CA GLY A 113 -27.27 7.05 -4.32
C GLY A 113 -28.17 7.33 -3.13
N PHE A 114 -27.59 7.46 -1.93
CA PHE A 114 -28.35 7.76 -0.71
C PHE A 114 -28.98 9.15 -0.73
N ALA A 115 -28.28 10.16 -1.25
CA ALA A 115 -28.85 11.51 -1.43
C ALA A 115 -30.09 11.50 -2.33
N ARG A 116 -30.06 10.79 -3.45
CA ARG A 116 -31.22 10.65 -4.35
C ARG A 116 -32.39 9.96 -3.65
N GLN A 117 -32.11 8.89 -2.91
CA GLN A 117 -33.13 8.16 -2.16
C GLN A 117 -33.77 9.02 -1.07
N TYR A 118 -32.96 9.78 -0.31
CA TYR A 118 -33.44 10.70 0.71
C TYR A 118 -34.34 11.79 0.11
N ASN A 119 -33.89 12.45 -0.96
CA ASN A 119 -34.65 13.51 -1.62
C ASN A 119 -35.99 12.99 -2.16
N ARG A 120 -36.01 11.78 -2.76
CA ARG A 120 -37.26 11.15 -3.20
C ARG A 120 -38.21 10.92 -2.03
N ARG A 121 -37.71 10.37 -0.91
CA ARG A 121 -38.53 10.14 0.29
C ARG A 121 -39.08 11.43 0.90
N GLN A 122 -38.32 12.53 0.85
CA GLN A 122 -38.79 13.83 1.34
C GLN A 122 -39.82 14.47 0.39
N ALA A 123 -39.76 14.18 -0.91
CA ALA A 123 -40.76 14.64 -1.88
C ALA A 123 -42.09 13.85 -1.81
N GLU A 124 -42.05 12.64 -1.26
CA GLU A 124 -43.22 11.77 -1.06
C GLU A 124 -43.92 11.99 0.31
N LYS A 125 -43.35 12.84 1.18
CA LYS A 125 -43.94 13.24 2.47
C LYS A 125 -44.70 14.56 2.33
#